data_AF-A0A924I8K7-F1
#
_entry.id   AF-A0A924I8K7-F1
#
_cell.length_a   1.000
_cell.length_b   1.000
_cell.length_c   1.000
_cell.angle_alpha   90.00
_cell.angle_beta   90.00
_cell.angle_gamma   90.00
#
_symmetry.space_group_name_H-M   'P 1'
#
loop_
_entity.id
_entity.type
_entity.pdbx_description
1 polymer ?
#
loop_
_entity_poly.entity_id
_entity_poly.type
_entity_poly.pdbx_seq_one_letter_code
_entity_poly.pdbx_strand_id
1 'polypeptide(L)' 'MITVNDISVNFGGTTLFSDVSFAINENDKIALMGKNGAGKSTLLKIIAGQAKPSTGNISA' A
#
# COMPACT_ATOMS: atom_id res chain seq x y z
N MET A 1 -1.18 -1.54 -15.53
CA MET A 1 -1.42 -0.30 -14.75
C MET A 1 -1.76 -0.76 -13.35
N ILE A 2 -0.97 -0.39 -12.34
CA ILE A 2 -1.24 -0.87 -10.98
C ILE A 2 -2.28 0.05 -10.34
N THR A 3 -3.37 -0.51 -9.84
CA THR A 3 -4.40 0.20 -9.08
C THR A 3 -4.45 -0.36 -7.68
N VAL A 4 -4.38 0.54 -6.69
CA VAL A 4 -4.53 0.27 -5.27
C VAL A 4 -5.85 0.91 -4.84
N ASN A 5 -6.78 0.11 -4.30
CA ASN A 5 -8.10 0.57 -3.90
C ASN A 5 -8.36 0.25 -2.43
N ASP A 6 -8.57 1.30 -1.65
CA ASP A 6 -9.02 1.34 -0.25
C ASP A 6 -8.25 0.38 0.66
N ILE A 7 -6.93 0.36 0.46
CA ILE A 7 -6.07 -0.51 1.24
C ILE A 7 -5.84 0.06 2.63
N SER A 8 -6.11 -0.78 3.63
CA SER A 8 -5.74 -0.57 5.02
C SER A 8 -4.86 -1.71 5.53
N VAL A 9 -3.99 -1.40 6.48
CA VAL A 9 -3.14 -2.39 7.15
C VAL A 9 -3.16 -2.19 8.66
N ASN A 10 -3.61 -3.24 9.35
CA ASN A 10 -3.73 -3.28 10.80
C ASN A 10 -2.91 -4.47 11.34
N PHE A 11 -2.03 -4.22 12.31
CA PHE A 11 -1.28 -5.26 13.03
C PHE A 11 -1.56 -5.18 14.53
N GLY A 12 -2.09 -6.26 15.11
CA GLY A 12 -2.27 -6.36 16.56
C GLY A 12 -3.03 -5.19 17.18
N GLY A 13 -4.03 -4.64 16.48
CA GLY A 13 -4.81 -3.49 16.93
C GLY A 13 -4.23 -2.11 16.58
N THR A 14 -3.02 -2.05 15.99
CA THR A 14 -2.44 -0.79 15.49
C THR A 14 -2.64 -0.66 13.99
N THR A 15 -3.27 0.42 13.56
CA THR A 15 -3.38 0.80 12.14
C THR A 15 -2.09 1.48 11.69
N LEU A 16 -1.44 0.94 10.65
CA LEU A 16 -0.28 1.58 10.03
C LEU A 16 -0.70 2.70 9.07
N PHE A 17 -1.73 2.40 8.27
CA PHE A 17 -2.37 3.32 7.34
C PHE A 17 -3.75 2.78 6.97
N SER A 18 -4.65 3.68 6.57
CA SER A 18 -6.03 3.38 6.21
C SER A 18 -6.42 4.06 4.92
N ASP A 19 -7.33 3.43 4.17
CA ASP A 19 -8.03 3.99 3.02
C ASP A 19 -7.10 4.57 1.95
N VAL A 20 -6.00 3.87 1.68
CA VAL A 20 -5.02 4.28 0.68
C VAL A 20 -5.49 3.85 -0.71
N SER A 21 -5.69 4.84 -1.58
CA SER A 21 -6.12 4.65 -2.98
C SER A 21 -5.25 5.46 -3.93
N PHE A 22 -4.67 4.80 -4.93
CA PHE A 22 -3.89 5.46 -6.00
C PHE A 22 -3.70 4.51 -7.20
N ALA A 23 -3.32 5.08 -8.33
CA ALA A 23 -2.90 4.34 -9.51
C ALA A 23 -1.46 4.68 -9.90
N ILE A 24 -0.75 3.69 -10.44
CA ILE A 24 0.59 3.82 -11.00
C ILE A 24 0.51 3.40 -12.47
N ASN A 25 0.84 4.34 -13.34
CA ASN A 25 0.92 4.12 -14.78
C ASN A 25 2.33 3.71 -15.20
N GLU A 26 2.44 3.23 -16.43
CA GLU A 26 3.73 2.97 -17.04
C GLU A 26 4.52 4.29 -17.15
N ASN A 27 5.81 4.24 -16.82
CA ASN A 27 6.74 5.39 -16.77
C ASN A 27 6.56 6.37 -15.60
N ASP A 28 5.62 6.16 -14.69
CA ASP A 28 5.52 6.98 -13.47
C ASP A 28 6.78 6.84 -12.59
N LYS A 29 7.23 7.96 -12.04
CA LYS A 29 8.33 8.02 -11.05
C LYS A 29 7.78 8.55 -9.74
N ILE A 30 7.53 7.65 -8.78
CA ILE A 30 6.86 7.95 -7.53
C ILE A 30 7.83 7.76 -6.36
N ALA A 31 7.85 8.71 -5.42
CA ALA A 31 8.55 8.60 -4.16
C ALA A 31 7.56 8.33 -3.03
N LEU A 32 7.76 7.24 -2.28
CA LEU A 32 6.98 6.92 -1.09
C LEU A 32 7.71 7.45 0.17
N MET A 33 7.14 8.47 0.81
CA MET A 33 7.72 9.13 1.97
C MET A 33 6.88 8.94 3.25
N GLY A 34 7.51 9.08 4.41
CA GLY A 34 6.86 8.96 5.72
C GLY A 34 7.84 8.56 6.82
N LYS A 35 7.43 8.71 8.08
CA LYS A 35 8.24 8.35 9.27
C LYS A 35 8.57 6.85 9.31
N ASN A 36 9.57 6.46 10.11
CA ASN A 36 9.81 5.05 10.41
C ASN A 36 8.58 4.46 11.09
N GLY A 37 8.22 3.23 10.71
CA GLY A 37 6.99 2.57 11.20
C GLY A 37 5.71 2.94 10.46
N ALA A 38 5.69 3.95 9.57
CA ALA A 38 4.48 4.37 8.84
C ALA A 38 3.96 3.36 7.78
N GLY A 39 4.51 2.15 7.70
CA GLY A 39 4.03 1.11 6.78
C GLY A 39 4.57 1.15 5.35
N LYS A 40 5.57 1.98 5.04
CA LYS A 40 6.14 2.10 3.68
C LYS A 40 6.58 0.77 3.06
N SER A 41 7.44 0.01 3.76
CA SER A 41 7.89 -1.30 3.29
C SER A 41 6.75 -2.30 3.21
N THR A 42 5.72 -2.16 4.05
CA THR A 42 4.52 -2.98 4.02
C THR A 42 3.71 -2.70 2.75
N LEU A 43 3.46 -1.44 2.41
CA LEU A 43 2.78 -1.05 1.18
C LEU A 43 3.50 -1.58 -0.06
N LEU A 44 4.83 -1.45 -0.14
CA LEU A 44 5.62 -1.97 -1.25
C LEU A 44 5.53 -3.51 -1.38
N LYS A 45 5.54 -4.24 -0.25
CA LYS A 45 5.35 -5.70 -0.27
C LYS A 45 3.97 -6.11 -0.75
N ILE A 46 2.93 -5.35 -0.39
CA ILE A 46 1.56 -5.60 -0.85
C ILE A 46 1.48 -5.38 -2.37
N ILE A 47 2.01 -4.26 -2.87
CA ILE A 47 2.08 -3.97 -4.32
C ILE A 47 2.83 -5.07 -5.08
N ALA A 48 3.92 -5.59 -4.51
CA ALA A 48 4.70 -6.68 -5.09
C ALA A 48 4.04 -8.07 -4.97
N GLY A 49 2.82 -8.17 -4.41
CA GLY A 49 2.12 -9.44 -4.19
C GLY A 49 2.73 -10.33 -3.10
N GLN A 50 3.65 -9.79 -2.28
CA GLN A 50 4.37 -10.52 -1.23
C GLN A 50 3.67 -10.46 0.14
N ALA A 51 2.65 -9.61 0.28
CA ALA A 51 1.83 -9.50 1.48
C ALA A 51 0.38 -9.19 1.09
N LYS A 52 -0.56 -9.49 2.00
CA LYS A 52 -1.97 -9.14 1.83
C LYS A 52 -2.32 -7.92 2.69
N PRO A 53 -3.18 -7.02 2.20
CA PRO A 53 -3.71 -5.97 3.02
C PRO A 53 -4.74 -6.52 4.03
N SER A 54 -5.12 -5.72 5.02
CA SER A 54 -6.23 -6.06 5.91
C SER A 54 -7.59 -5.86 5.22
N THR A 55 -7.71 -4.81 4.39
CA THR A 55 -8.88 -4.50 3.56
C THR A 55 -8.44 -3.97 2.20
N GLY A 56 -9.38 -3.88 1.25
CA GLY A 56 -9.09 -3.36 -0.09
C GLY A 56 -8.39 -4.36 -0.99
N ASN A 57 -7.99 -3.91 -2.18
CA ASN A 57 -7.42 -4.79 -3.21
C ASN A 57 -6.42 -4.06 -4.13
N ILE A 58 -5.61 -4.88 -4.80
CA ILE A 58 -4.69 -4.45 -5.86
C ILE A 58 -5.05 -5.17 -7.16
N SER A 59 -4.99 -4.45 -8.28
CA SER A 59 -5.00 -5.00 -9.64
C SER A 59 -3.83 -4.42 -10.44
N ALA A 60 -3.28 -5.17 -11.41
CA ALA A 60 -2.11 -4.77 -12.20
C ALA A 60 -2.35 -4.96 -13.71
#